data_AF-A0A382NJN1-F1
#
_entry.id   AF-A0A382NJN1-F1
#
_cell.length_a   1.000
_cell.length_b   1.000
_cell.length_c   1.000
_cell.angle_alpha   90.00
_cell.angle_beta   90.00
_cell.angle_gamma   90.00
#
_symmetry.space_group_name_H-M   'P 1'
#
loop_
_entity.id
_entity.type
_entity.pdbx_description
1 polymer ?
#
loop_
_entity_poly.entity_id
_entity_poly.type
_entity_poly.pdbx_seq_one_letter_code
_entity_poly.pdbx_strand_id
1 'polypeptide(L)'
;ADAPGPVVAIPYLVVGWCLLAVVVDAWQQLGVAGFLLLLVGGLFYTAGAIVFAFQAPDPWPDTFGFHEVFHAFTVAAAALHYVAIAFIVLPKAT
;
A
#
# COMPACT_ATOMS: atom_id res chain seq x y z
N ALA A 1 -11.63 -20.20 14.00
CA ALA A 1 -11.50 -21.00 12.76
C ALA A 1 -10.24 -20.51 12.08
N ASP A 2 -9.17 -21.29 12.15
CA ASP A 2 -7.87 -20.88 11.60
C ASP A 2 -7.93 -21.04 10.08
N ALA A 3 -8.35 -19.97 9.40
CA ALA A 3 -8.34 -19.93 7.95
C ALA A 3 -6.88 -20.02 7.46
N PRO A 4 -6.60 -20.79 6.39
CA PRO A 4 -5.27 -20.85 5.81
C PRO A 4 -4.77 -19.45 5.46
N GLY A 5 -3.51 -19.12 5.78
CA GLY A 5 -2.92 -17.79 5.55
C GLY A 5 -3.22 -17.16 4.17
N PRO A 6 -3.18 -17.91 3.04
CA PRO A 6 -3.54 -17.38 1.73
C PRO A 6 -5.00 -16.91 1.62
N VAL A 7 -5.94 -17.58 2.29
CA VAL A 7 -7.37 -17.21 2.31
C VAL A 7 -7.56 -15.84 2.96
N VAL A 8 -6.70 -15.50 3.92
CA VAL A 8 -6.69 -14.18 4.55
C VAL A 8 -5.98 -13.16 3.66
N ALA A 9 -4.81 -13.48 3.11
CA ALA A 9 -3.95 -12.52 2.40
C ALA A 9 -4.42 -12.13 0.98
N ILE A 10 -4.96 -13.08 0.21
CA ILE A 10 -5.35 -12.84 -1.20
C ILE A 10 -6.39 -11.72 -1.33
N PRO A 11 -7.48 -11.68 -0.52
CA PRO A 11 -8.45 -10.58 -0.59
C PRO A 11 -7.82 -9.20 -0.38
N TYR A 12 -6.87 -9.06 0.55
CA TYR A 12 -6.21 -7.77 0.78
C TYR A 12 -5.34 -7.34 -0.39
N LEU A 13 -4.66 -8.27 -1.05
CA LEU A 13 -3.93 -7.97 -2.28
C LEU A 13 -4.89 -7.54 -3.39
N VAL A 14 -5.99 -8.25 -3.60
CA VAL A 14 -6.99 -7.89 -4.62
C VAL A 14 -7.57 -6.50 -4.37
N VAL A 15 -7.98 -6.21 -3.14
CA VAL A 15 -8.50 -4.89 -2.75
C VAL A 15 -7.43 -3.80 -2.86
N GLY A 16 -6.16 -4.13 -2.59
CA GLY A 16 -5.04 -3.19 -2.71
C GLY A 16 -4.85 -2.62 -4.13
N TRP A 17 -5.34 -3.31 -5.16
CA TRP A 17 -5.24 -2.89 -6.56
C TRP A 17 -6.51 -2.22 -7.11
N CYS A 18 -7.48 -1.86 -6.26
CA CYS A 18 -8.71 -1.17 -6.68
C CYS A 18 -8.46 0.12 -7.48
N LEU A 19 -7.32 0.80 -7.29
CA LEU A 19 -6.94 1.97 -8.09
C LEU A 19 -6.95 1.68 -9.60
N LEU A 20 -6.56 0.48 -10.02
CA LEU A 20 -6.54 0.10 -11.44
C LEU A 20 -7.95 0.04 -12.05
N ALA A 21 -8.96 -0.31 -11.24
CA ALA A 21 -10.35 -0.36 -11.70
C ALA A 21 -10.91 1.03 -12.04
N VAL A 22 -10.33 2.09 -11.47
CA VAL A 22 -10.74 3.48 -11.63
C VAL A 22 -9.60 4.35 -12.19
N VAL A 23 -8.68 3.76 -12.95
CA VAL A 23 -7.43 4.42 -13.38
C VAL A 23 -7.67 5.72 -14.15
N VAL A 24 -8.68 5.74 -15.04
CA VAL A 24 -9.02 6.91 -15.85
C VAL A 24 -9.57 8.03 -14.97
N ASP A 25 -10.51 7.71 -14.09
CA ASP A 25 -11.11 8.67 -13.16
C ASP A 25 -10.07 9.20 -12.17
N ALA A 26 -9.21 8.32 -11.64
CA ALA A 26 -8.12 8.69 -10.75
C ALA A 26 -7.16 9.67 -11.43
N TRP A 27 -6.78 9.41 -12.68
CA TRP A 27 -5.91 10.30 -13.45
C TRP A 27 -6.55 11.67 -13.70
N GLN A 28 -7.81 11.70 -14.13
CA GLN A 28 -8.51 12.93 -14.47
C GLN A 28 -8.86 13.77 -13.25
N GLN A 29 -9.34 13.14 -12.16
CA GLN A 29 -9.85 13.86 -11.00
C GLN A 29 -8.77 14.17 -9.96
N LEU A 30 -7.82 13.26 -9.75
CA LEU A 30 -6.75 13.47 -8.77
C LEU A 30 -5.58 14.23 -9.37
N GLY A 31 -5.46 14.23 -10.70
CA GLY A 31 -4.30 14.75 -11.41
C GLY A 31 -3.06 13.88 -11.19
N VAL A 32 -1.97 14.23 -11.89
CA VAL A 32 -0.73 13.44 -11.90
C VAL A 32 -0.19 13.20 -10.48
N ALA A 33 -0.17 14.25 -9.64
CA ALA A 33 0.37 14.14 -8.29
C ALA A 33 -0.42 13.15 -7.41
N GLY A 34 -1.76 13.25 -7.39
CA GLY A 34 -2.59 12.36 -6.58
C GLY A 34 -2.57 10.92 -7.09
N PHE A 35 -2.59 10.75 -8.41
CA PHE A 35 -2.43 9.44 -9.03
C PHE A 35 -1.10 8.78 -8.63
N LEU A 36 0.03 9.51 -8.73
CA LEU A 36 1.34 8.97 -8.38
C LEU A 36 1.47 8.65 -6.88
N LEU A 37 0.90 9.48 -6.00
CA LEU A 37 0.90 9.19 -4.56
C LEU A 37 0.19 7.86 -4.24
N LEU A 38 -0.99 7.64 -4.84
CA LEU A 38 -1.74 6.39 -4.65
C LEU A 38 -1.04 5.19 -5.30
N LEU A 39 -0.54 5.35 -6.53
CA LEU A 39 0.16 4.28 -7.25
C LEU A 39 1.42 3.85 -6.49
N VAL A 40 2.27 4.80 -6.10
CA VAL A 40 3.48 4.52 -5.33
C VAL A 40 3.11 3.93 -3.97
N GLY A 41 2.09 4.47 -3.28
CA GLY A 41 1.59 3.87 -2.05
C GLY A 41 1.19 2.40 -2.22
N GLY A 42 0.48 2.05 -3.30
CA GLY A 42 0.12 0.66 -3.61
C GLY A 42 1.33 -0.24 -3.89
N LEU A 43 2.36 0.30 -4.54
CA LEU A 43 3.62 -0.40 -4.74
C LEU A 43 4.36 -0.67 -3.42
N PHE A 44 4.36 0.29 -2.48
CA PHE A 44 4.92 0.09 -1.14
C PHE A 44 4.15 -0.99 -0.36
N TYR A 45 2.81 -1.00 -0.41
CA TYR A 45 2.01 -2.08 0.18
C TYR A 45 2.38 -3.45 -0.41
N THR A 46 2.52 -3.53 -1.74
CA THR A 46 2.88 -4.77 -2.44
C THR A 46 4.29 -5.22 -2.06
N ALA A 47 5.26 -4.31 -2.01
CA ALA A 47 6.62 -4.60 -1.60
C ALA A 47 6.67 -5.13 -0.16
N GLY A 48 5.96 -4.49 0.77
CA GLY A 48 5.82 -4.99 2.14
C GLY A 48 5.23 -6.40 2.19
N ALA A 49 4.15 -6.66 1.45
CA ALA A 49 3.52 -7.97 1.39
C ALA A 49 4.47 -9.06 0.85
N ILE A 50 5.29 -8.72 -0.16
CA ILE A 50 6.36 -9.60 -0.67
C ILE A 50 7.39 -9.88 0.43
N VAL A 51 7.85 -8.86 1.15
CA VAL A 51 8.81 -9.05 2.25
C VAL A 51 8.26 -9.97 3.32
N PHE A 52 6.99 -9.78 3.71
CA PHE A 52 6.33 -10.63 4.69
C PHE A 52 6.17 -12.07 4.20
N ALA A 53 5.80 -12.27 2.93
CA ALA A 53 5.58 -13.59 2.34
C ALA A 53 6.88 -14.41 2.22
N PHE A 54 7.98 -13.77 1.82
CA PHE A 54 9.28 -14.43 1.68
C PHE A 54 10.13 -14.38 2.96
N GLN A 55 9.68 -13.65 3.98
CA GLN A 55 10.41 -13.40 5.22
C GLN A 55 11.83 -12.83 4.95
N ALA A 56 11.94 -11.99 3.91
CA ALA A 56 13.20 -11.43 3.44
C ALA A 56 12.96 -10.06 2.76
N PRO A 57 13.86 -9.07 2.90
CA PRO A 57 15.16 -9.15 3.60
C PRO A 57 15.01 -9.11 5.12
N ASP A 58 16.01 -9.64 5.81
CA ASP A 58 16.15 -9.64 7.26
C ASP A 58 17.44 -8.90 7.66
N PRO A 59 17.44 -7.56 7.62
CA PRO A 59 18.67 -6.78 7.69
C PRO A 59 19.32 -6.82 9.07
N TRP A 60 18.52 -6.87 10.15
CA TRP A 60 18.99 -7.01 11.52
C TRP A 60 18.06 -7.93 12.32
N PRO A 61 18.26 -9.27 12.27
CA PRO A 61 17.34 -10.25 12.85
C PRO A 61 17.00 -10.03 14.33
N ASP A 62 17.94 -9.47 15.10
CA ASP A 62 17.78 -9.25 16.54
C ASP A 62 16.99 -7.97 16.89
N THR A 63 16.79 -7.03 15.95
CA THR A 63 16.21 -5.70 16.25
C THR A 63 15.29 -5.10 15.18
N PHE A 64 15.53 -5.40 13.91
CA PHE A 64 14.77 -4.88 12.77
C PHE A 64 14.86 -5.90 11.62
N GLY A 65 14.02 -6.92 11.69
CA GLY A 65 13.96 -7.97 10.70
C GLY A 65 12.89 -7.75 9.64
N PHE A 66 12.51 -8.83 8.96
CA PHE A 66 11.54 -8.75 7.85
C PHE A 66 10.17 -8.21 8.28
N HIS A 67 9.74 -8.45 9.53
CA HIS A 67 8.48 -7.94 10.07
C HIS A 67 8.50 -6.41 10.18
N GLU A 68 9.58 -5.85 10.71
CA GLU A 68 9.75 -4.42 10.84
C GLU A 68 9.92 -3.75 9.47
N VAL A 69 10.60 -4.42 8.52
CA VAL A 69 10.66 -3.98 7.12
C VAL A 69 9.25 -3.94 6.50
N PHE A 70 8.43 -4.98 6.68
CA PHE A 70 7.03 -5.00 6.25
C PHE A 70 6.23 -3.83 6.86
N HIS A 71 6.39 -3.58 8.16
CA HIS A 71 5.74 -2.45 8.83
C HIS A 71 6.22 -1.10 8.30
N ALA A 72 7.51 -0.93 8.03
CA ALA A 72 8.05 0.30 7.45
C ALA A 72 7.46 0.59 6.07
N PHE A 73 7.39 -0.42 5.19
CA PHE A 73 6.70 -0.30 3.90
C PHE A 73 5.23 0.05 4.07
N THR A 74 4.54 -0.60 5.00
CA THR A 74 3.13 -0.35 5.33
C THR A 74 2.89 1.10 5.80
N VAL A 75 3.75 1.62 6.68
CA VAL A 75 3.66 3.00 7.19
C VAL A 75 3.93 4.01 6.08
N ALA A 76 4.95 3.78 5.25
CA ALA A 76 5.26 4.64 4.11
C ALA A 76 4.09 4.67 3.09
N ALA A 77 3.51 3.51 2.79
CA ALA A 77 2.34 3.40 1.94
C ALA A 77 1.15 4.19 2.50
N ALA A 78 0.85 4.01 3.79
CA ALA A 78 -0.23 4.72 4.47
C ALA A 78 -0.02 6.24 4.48
N ALA A 79 1.22 6.70 4.69
CA ALA A 79 1.57 8.11 4.65
C ALA A 79 1.32 8.72 3.25
N LEU A 80 1.71 8.02 2.17
CA LEU A 80 1.45 8.48 0.80
C LEU A 80 -0.06 8.58 0.50
N HIS A 81 -0.83 7.58 0.90
CA HIS A 81 -2.30 7.61 0.77
C HIS A 81 -2.91 8.75 1.60
N TYR A 82 -2.45 8.94 2.83
CA TYR A 82 -2.90 10.04 3.69
C TYR A 82 -2.63 11.39 3.04
N VAL A 83 -1.43 11.61 2.48
CA VAL A 83 -1.08 12.85 1.78
C VAL A 83 -2.00 13.07 0.57
N ALA A 84 -2.24 12.03 -0.25
CA ALA A 84 -3.16 12.12 -1.37
C ALA A 84 -4.58 12.51 -0.92
N ILE A 85 -5.09 11.89 0.14
CA ILE A 85 -6.44 12.19 0.63
C ILE A 85 -6.51 13.59 1.23
N ALA A 86 -5.61 13.91 2.18
CA ALA A 86 -5.67 15.15 2.94
C ALA A 86 -5.45 16.40 2.08
N PHE A 87 -4.55 16.33 1.09
CA PHE A 87 -4.11 17.51 0.34
C PHE A 87 -4.58 17.57 -1.11
N ILE A 88 -5.17 16.49 -1.65
CA ILE A 88 -5.65 16.45 -3.03
C ILE A 88 -7.13 16.09 -3.11
N VAL A 89 -7.56 15.03 -2.43
CA VAL A 89 -8.96 14.58 -2.48
C VAL A 89 -9.85 15.51 -1.67
N LEU A 90 -9.51 15.73 -0.40
CA LEU A 90 -10.33 16.51 0.53
C LEU A 90 -10.60 17.94 0.05
N PRO A 91 -9.61 18.70 -0.47
CA PRO A 91 -9.86 20.06 -0.97
C PRO A 91 -10.73 20.13 -2.23
N LYS A 92 -10.90 19.01 -2.95
CA LYS A 92 -11.78 18.93 -4.13
C LYS A 92 -13.21 18.49 -3.78
N ALA A 93 -13.42 18.00 -2.56
CA ALA A 93 -14.71 17.51 -2.08
C ALA A 93 -15.56 18.61 -1.41
N THR A 94 -14.97 19.78 -1.17
CA THR A 94 -15.59 21.00 -0.62
C THR A 94 -15.86 22.01 -1.72
#